data_AF-A0A1U9XHR1-F1
#
_entry.id   AF-A0A1U9XHR1-F1
#
_cell.length_a   1.000
_cell.length_b   1.000
_cell.length_c   1.000
_cell.angle_alpha   90.00
_cell.angle_beta   90.00
_cell.angle_gamma   90.00
#
_symmetry.space_group_name_H-M   'P 1'
#
loop_
_entity.id
_entity.type
_entity.pdbx_description
1 polymer ?
#
loop_
_entity_poly.entity_id
_entity_poly.type
_entity_poly.pdbx_seq_one_letter_code
_entity_poly.pdbx_strand_id
1 'polypeptide(L)'
;MNNIRDTSNTSQPRDNSKTARRYLDMTGIQSVLNIEHVTEISVNKPGTIWFEGKNGWESKDAPDATFDNLMTLAKTLTNLSKIKYHLAMIIPLHR
;
A
#
# COMPACT_ATOMS: atom_id res chain seq x y z
N MET A 1 -30.92 -6.06 -44.50
CA MET A 1 -30.87 -6.26 -43.04
C MET A 1 -29.44 -6.58 -42.64
N ASN A 2 -28.67 -5.62 -42.12
CA ASN A 2 -27.31 -5.88 -41.65
C ASN A 2 -27.31 -6.06 -40.14
N ASN A 3 -26.89 -7.25 -39.72
CA ASN A 3 -26.79 -7.69 -38.34
C ASN A 3 -25.39 -7.30 -37.82
N ILE A 4 -25.28 -6.15 -37.16
CA ILE A 4 -24.03 -5.70 -36.55
C ILE A 4 -24.06 -6.16 -35.09
N ARG A 5 -23.27 -7.19 -34.78
CA ARG A 5 -23.02 -7.61 -33.41
C ARG A 5 -22.07 -6.59 -32.78
N ASP A 6 -22.54 -5.84 -31.79
CA ASP A 6 -21.71 -4.98 -30.96
C ASP A 6 -20.68 -5.84 -30.21
N THR A 7 -19.46 -5.87 -30.71
CA THR A 7 -18.29 -6.42 -30.02
C THR A 7 -17.58 -5.30 -29.26
N SER A 8 -18.21 -4.75 -28.24
CA SER A 8 -17.54 -3.86 -27.28
C SER A 8 -17.62 -4.45 -25.88
N ASN A 9 -17.13 -5.69 -25.72
CA ASN A 9 -16.81 -6.22 -24.39
C ASN A 9 -15.40 -5.75 -24.01
N THR A 10 -15.23 -4.44 -23.83
CA THR A 10 -14.03 -3.86 -23.25
C THR A 10 -14.18 -3.94 -21.74
N SER A 11 -13.65 -5.02 -21.15
CA SER A 11 -13.47 -5.09 -19.70
C SER A 11 -12.67 -3.88 -19.26
N GLN A 12 -13.33 -2.95 -18.56
CA GLN A 12 -12.70 -1.77 -18.02
C GLN A 12 -11.48 -2.20 -17.19
N PRO A 13 -10.29 -1.57 -17.34
CA PRO A 13 -9.13 -1.89 -16.53
C PRO A 13 -9.51 -1.81 -15.04
N ARG A 14 -9.29 -2.90 -14.30
CA ARG A 14 -9.63 -2.95 -12.88
C ARG A 14 -8.83 -1.88 -12.15
N ASP A 15 -9.53 -0.92 -11.54
CA ASP A 15 -8.91 0.12 -10.73
C ASP A 15 -8.38 -0.47 -9.42
N ASN A 16 -7.17 -1.02 -9.49
CA ASN A 16 -6.48 -1.62 -8.35
C ASN A 16 -6.07 -0.56 -7.30
N SER A 17 -6.18 0.74 -7.62
CA SER A 17 -5.81 1.82 -6.71
C SER A 17 -6.81 1.98 -5.56
N LYS A 18 -8.07 1.53 -5.74
CA LYS A 18 -9.07 1.45 -4.66
C LYS A 18 -8.64 0.49 -3.55
N THR A 19 -8.08 -0.66 -3.92
CA THR A 19 -7.59 -1.64 -2.95
C THR A 19 -6.40 -1.08 -2.16
N ALA A 20 -5.46 -0.41 -2.84
CA ALA A 20 -4.33 0.21 -2.15
C ALA A 20 -4.78 1.27 -1.13
N ARG A 21 -5.67 2.19 -1.54
CA ARG A 21 -6.23 3.20 -0.62
C ARG A 21 -6.93 2.58 0.58
N ARG A 22 -7.75 1.55 0.36
CA ARG A 22 -8.41 0.81 1.46
C ARG A 22 -7.41 0.25 2.47
N TYR A 23 -6.31 -0.34 2.00
CA TYR A 23 -5.29 -0.90 2.91
C TYR A 23 -4.42 0.18 3.56
N LEU A 24 -4.18 1.33 2.90
CA LEU A 24 -3.54 2.49 3.52
C LEU A 24 -4.39 3.05 4.67
N ASP A 25 -5.70 3.15 4.47
CA ASP A 25 -6.65 3.58 5.50
C ASP A 25 -6.70 2.57 6.65
N MET A 26 -6.91 1.29 6.32
CA MET A 26 -7.06 0.23 7.31
C MET A 26 -5.82 0.05 8.18
N THR A 27 -4.61 0.13 7.61
CA THR A 27 -3.37 0.02 8.38
C THR A 27 -3.05 1.27 9.20
N GLY A 28 -3.77 2.37 8.99
CA GLY A 28 -3.49 3.67 9.61
C GLY A 28 -2.33 4.43 8.97
N ILE A 29 -1.71 3.92 7.91
CA ILE A 29 -0.62 4.59 7.17
C ILE A 29 -1.13 5.84 6.48
N GLN A 30 -2.36 5.85 5.95
CA GLN A 30 -2.93 7.04 5.29
C GLN A 30 -2.94 8.27 6.22
N SER A 31 -3.28 8.06 7.49
CA SER A 31 -3.28 9.17 8.45
C SER A 31 -1.89 9.71 8.76
N VAL A 32 -0.82 8.92 8.57
CA VAL A 32 0.57 9.40 8.66
C VAL A 32 0.96 10.18 7.40
N LEU A 33 0.60 9.67 6.21
CA LEU A 33 0.81 10.36 4.94
C LEU A 33 0.14 11.75 4.88
N ASN A 34 -0.92 11.94 5.67
CA ASN A 34 -1.65 13.20 5.77
C ASN A 34 -1.03 14.20 6.77
N ILE A 35 -0.01 13.80 7.54
CA ILE A 35 0.66 14.71 8.48
C ILE A 35 1.59 15.63 7.70
N GLU A 36 1.45 16.93 7.93
CA GLU A 36 2.31 17.93 7.30
C GLU A 36 3.77 17.71 7.69
N HIS A 37 4.68 17.85 6.73
CA HIS A 37 6.12 17.66 6.89
C HIS A 37 6.59 16.24 7.21
N VAL A 38 5.75 15.21 7.11
CA VAL A 38 6.24 13.83 7.13
C VAL A 38 6.98 13.53 5.82
N THR A 39 8.23 13.10 5.96
CA THR A 39 9.11 12.74 4.85
C THR A 39 9.22 11.24 4.68
N GLU A 40 9.19 10.50 5.79
CA GLU A 40 9.50 9.07 5.84
C GLU A 40 8.51 8.31 6.72
N ILE A 41 8.17 7.08 6.33
CA ILE A 41 7.32 6.16 7.09
C ILE A 41 8.00 4.80 7.14
N SER A 42 8.10 4.22 8.33
CA SER A 42 8.69 2.91 8.59
C SER A 42 7.78 2.04 9.43
N VAL A 43 7.73 0.74 9.11
CA VAL A 43 7.01 -0.27 9.89
C VAL A 43 7.94 -1.43 10.16
N ASN A 44 8.58 -1.42 11.34
CA ASN A 44 9.59 -2.41 11.73
C ASN A 44 9.01 -3.56 12.59
N LYS A 45 7.81 -3.38 13.13
CA LYS A 45 7.07 -4.37 13.92
C LYS A 45 5.57 -4.22 13.64
N PRO A 46 4.79 -5.32 13.51
CA PRO A 46 3.34 -5.24 13.46
C PRO A 46 2.77 -4.45 14.63
N GLY A 47 1.73 -3.67 14.38
CA GLY A 47 1.05 -2.90 15.41
C GLY A 47 1.59 -1.48 15.66
N THR A 48 2.72 -1.09 15.05
CA THR A 48 3.36 0.20 15.29
C THR A 48 3.87 0.82 13.99
N ILE A 49 3.63 2.12 13.81
CA ILE A 49 4.15 2.90 12.68
C ILE A 49 5.11 3.96 13.23
N TRP A 50 6.29 4.07 12.62
CA TRP A 50 7.26 5.13 12.85
C TRP A 50 7.25 6.09 11.66
N PHE A 51 7.46 7.37 11.93
CA PHE A 51 7.55 8.37 10.89
C PHE A 51 8.51 9.49 11.27
N GLU A 52 9.19 10.04 10.28
CA GLU A 52 10.04 11.21 10.46
C GLU A 52 9.23 12.46 10.09
N GLY A 53 8.98 13.31 11.08
CA GLY A 53 8.36 14.62 10.92
C GLY A 53 9.33 15.75 11.23
N LYS A 54 8.81 16.97 11.36
CA LYS A 54 9.61 18.18 11.66
C LYS A 54 10.48 18.05 12.93
N ASN A 55 10.03 17.27 13.90
CA ASN A 55 10.69 17.14 15.21
C ASN A 55 11.55 15.85 15.31
N GLY A 56 11.80 15.18 14.19
CA GLY A 56 12.52 13.90 14.14
C GLY A 56 11.57 12.69 14.14
N TRP A 57 12.08 11.56 14.63
CA TRP A 57 11.36 10.28 14.63
C TRP A 57 10.29 10.21 15.71
N GLU A 58 9.06 9.98 15.28
CA GLU A 58 7.89 9.78 16.11
C GLU A 58 7.29 8.40 15.83
N SER A 59 6.41 7.93 16.72
CA SER A 59 5.72 6.65 16.54
C SER A 59 4.29 6.71 17.04
N LYS A 60 3.43 5.86 16.49
CA LYS A 60 2.06 5.67 16.97
C LYS A 60 1.62 4.22 16.91
N ASP A 61 0.65 3.90 17.73
CA ASP A 61 -0.03 2.62 17.68
C ASP A 61 -0.90 2.50 16.43
N ALA A 62 -0.84 1.32 15.82
CA ALA A 62 -1.54 0.97 14.60
C ALA A 62 -1.90 -0.51 14.66
N PRO A 63 -2.88 -0.93 15.49
CA PRO A 63 -3.20 -2.34 15.74
C PRO A 63 -3.53 -3.11 14.45
N ASP A 64 -4.10 -2.43 13.46
CA ASP A 64 -4.46 -3.00 12.16
C ASP A 64 -3.30 -3.04 11.16
N ALA A 65 -2.13 -2.48 11.50
CA ALA A 65 -0.87 -2.69 10.79
C ALA A 65 -0.29 -4.08 11.13
N THR A 66 -1.10 -5.12 10.93
CA THR A 66 -0.70 -6.52 11.11
C THR A 66 0.19 -6.95 9.95
N PHE A 67 0.96 -8.03 10.14
CA PHE A 67 1.79 -8.59 9.07
C PHE A 67 0.98 -8.88 7.80
N ASP A 68 -0.20 -9.50 7.93
CA ASP A 68 -1.04 -9.88 6.80
C ASP A 68 -1.58 -8.66 6.04
N ASN A 69 -2.00 -7.63 6.77
CA ASN A 69 -2.51 -6.40 6.18
C ASN A 69 -1.39 -5.64 5.46
N LEU A 70 -0.19 -5.55 6.07
CA LEU A 70 0.98 -4.91 5.48
C LEU A 70 1.50 -5.67 4.26
N MET A 71 1.52 -7.00 4.32
CA MET A 71 1.92 -7.85 3.18
C MET A 71 0.94 -7.71 2.01
N THR A 72 -0.36 -7.62 2.30
CA THR A 72 -1.38 -7.40 1.27
C THR A 72 -1.26 -6.00 0.65
N LEU A 73 -1.01 -4.98 1.48
CA LEU A 73 -0.73 -3.62 1.02
C LEU A 73 0.51 -3.60 0.10
N ALA A 74 1.62 -4.19 0.54
CA ALA A 74 2.87 -4.24 -0.22
C ALA A 74 2.65 -4.89 -1.60
N LYS A 75 2.01 -6.05 -1.66
CA LYS A 75 1.66 -6.72 -2.93
C LYS A 75 0.80 -5.84 -3.83
N THR A 76 -0.18 -5.14 -3.25
CA THR A 76 -1.08 -4.25 -3.99
C THR A 76 -0.32 -3.07 -4.59
N LEU A 77 0.57 -2.44 -3.81
CA LEU A 77 1.42 -1.32 -4.27
C LEU A 77 2.42 -1.77 -5.34
N THR A 78 3.06 -2.93 -5.18
CA THR A 78 3.95 -3.51 -6.20
C THR A 78 3.23 -3.74 -7.53
N ASN A 79 2.02 -4.30 -7.48
CA ASN A 79 1.22 -4.51 -8.68
C ASN A 79 0.80 -3.19 -9.35
N LEU A 80 0.58 -2.13 -8.57
CA LEU A 80 0.21 -0.81 -9.07
C LEU A 80 1.38 -0.04 -9.68
N SER A 81 2.55 -0.09 -9.04
CA SER A 81 3.71 0.72 -9.43
C SER A 81 4.31 0.29 -10.76
N LYS A 82 3.95 -0.90 -11.29
CA LYS A 82 4.56 -1.55 -12.47
C LYS A 82 6.09 -1.70 -12.34
N ILE A 83 6.65 -1.46 -11.16
CA ILE A 83 8.05 -1.65 -10.89
C ILE A 83 8.26 -3.17 -10.85
N LYS A 84 9.12 -3.70 -11.73
CA LYS A 84 9.44 -5.13 -11.81
C LYS A 84 10.32 -5.59 -10.64
N TYR A 85 9.90 -5.34 -9.40
CA TYR A 85 10.40 -6.10 -8.25
C TYR A 85 9.24 -7.00 -7.81
N HIS A 86 9.30 -8.27 -8.18
CA HIS A 86 8.52 -9.27 -7.46
C HIS A 86 8.94 -9.14 -5.99
N LEU A 87 7.99 -9.06 -5.05
CA LEU A 87 8.27 -9.26 -3.62
C LEU A 87 8.79 -10.69 -3.45
N ALA A 88 10.06 -10.91 -3.78
CA ALA A 88 10.81 -12.07 -3.37
C ALA A 88 11.01 -11.91 -1.86
N MET A 89 10.71 -12.99 -1.14
CA MET A 89 10.87 -13.15 0.30
C MET A 89 12.07 -12.34 0.79
N ILE A 90 11.80 -11.25 1.53
CA ILE A 90 12.84 -10.40 2.11
C ILE A 90 13.73 -11.31 2.95
N ILE A 91 14.96 -11.51 2.50
CA ILE A 91 16.03 -12.07 3.34
C ILE A 91 16.08 -11.14 4.56
N PRO A 92 15.86 -11.63 5.79
CA PRO A 92 15.99 -10.78 6.96
C PRO A 92 17.44 -10.30 6.98
N LEU A 93 17.66 -8.99 6.82
CA LEU A 93 18.96 -8.39 7.10
C LEU A 93 19.19 -8.51 8.60
N HIS A 94 19.77 -9.63 9.03
CA HIS A 94 20.40 -9.71 10.35
C HIS A 94 21.58 -8.73 10.32
N ARG A 95 21.53 -7.72 11.20
CA ARG A 95 22.76 -7.12 11.71
C ARG A 95 23.31 -7.99 12.83
#